data_AF-A0A9E4HVI6-F1
#
_entry.id   AF-A0A9E4HVI6-F1
#
_cell.length_a   1.000
_cell.length_b   1.000
_cell.length_c   1.000
_cell.angle_alpha   90.00
_cell.angle_beta   90.00
_cell.angle_gamma   90.00
#
_symmetry.space_group_name_H-M   'P 1'
#
loop_
_entity.id
_entity.type
_entity.pdbx_description
1 polymer ?
#
loop_
_entity_poly.entity_id
_entity_poly.type
_entity_poly.pdbx_seq_one_letter_code
_entity_poly.pdbx_strand_id
1 'polypeptide(L)'
;MLLLKIYNLSSQIIDRFTLGLLPKSLIGFGVIGLFGYCTHFAVLFSVNVFTSNFYICHFLASLTALTQNYILNRNLNFKSDDRSTFDFISKYFRFVLITSPGIILGGVTVGLIGIEAGLALAVMSLLASLIDFILRYLLSRFWIFKP
;
A
#
# COMPACT_ATOMS: atom_id res chain seq x y z
N MET A 1 -0.66 -15.39 15.13
CA MET A 1 -0.82 -14.69 16.43
C MET A 1 0.15 -13.50 16.61
N LEU A 2 1.42 -13.60 16.19
CA LEU A 2 2.43 -12.53 16.32
C LEU A 2 2.09 -11.26 15.51
N LEU A 3 1.73 -11.40 14.23
CA LEU A 3 1.39 -10.27 13.34
C LEU A 3 0.22 -9.41 13.87
N LEU A 4 -0.81 -10.07 14.40
CA LEU A 4 -1.96 -9.39 15.01
C LEU A 4 -1.55 -8.57 16.24
N LYS A 5 -0.64 -9.10 17.08
CA LYS A 5 -0.11 -8.40 18.25
C LYS A 5 0.70 -7.16 17.84
N ILE A 6 1.59 -7.30 16.84
CA ILE A 6 2.40 -6.17 16.32
C ILE A 6 1.49 -5.08 15.74
N TYR A 7 0.51 -5.47 14.92
CA TYR A 7 -0.48 -4.54 14.36
C TYR A 7 -1.28 -3.81 15.46
N ASN A 8 -1.80 -4.53 16.45
CA ASN A 8 -2.53 -3.92 17.56
C ASN A 8 -1.66 -2.97 18.38
N LEU A 9 -0.40 -3.33 18.65
CA LEU A 9 0.53 -2.48 19.38
C LEU A 9 0.83 -1.18 18.61
N SER A 10 1.16 -1.30 17.33
CA SER A 10 1.46 -0.14 16.47
C SER A 10 0.29 0.83 16.36
N SER A 11 -0.93 0.30 16.17
CA SER A 11 -2.13 1.14 16.06
C SER A 11 -2.47 1.83 17.39
N GLN A 12 -2.31 1.16 18.53
CA GLN A 12 -2.52 1.77 19.85
C GLN A 12 -1.51 2.86 20.18
N ILE A 13 -0.23 2.66 19.83
CA ILE A 13 0.81 3.67 20.05
C ILE A 13 0.46 4.94 19.26
N ILE A 14 0.16 4.80 17.97
CA ILE A 14 -0.13 5.94 17.10
C ILE A 14 -1.48 6.60 17.47
N ASP A 15 -2.48 5.83 17.88
CA ASP A 15 -3.77 6.35 18.37
C ASP A 15 -3.57 7.25 19.60
N ARG A 16 -2.70 6.83 20.54
CA ARG A 16 -2.31 7.65 21.70
C ARG A 16 -1.56 8.92 21.30
N PHE A 17 -0.63 8.83 20.35
CA PHE A 17 0.11 10.00 19.85
C PHE A 17 -0.77 11.00 19.11
N THR A 18 -1.77 10.51 18.39
CA THR A 18 -2.72 11.33 17.63
C THR A 18 -3.91 11.81 18.45
N LEU A 19 -3.95 11.49 19.75
CA LEU A 19 -5.05 11.82 20.66
C LEU A 19 -6.43 11.37 20.14
N GLY A 20 -6.47 10.30 19.33
CA GLY A 20 -7.69 9.81 18.69
C GLY A 20 -8.22 10.67 17.52
N LEU A 21 -7.45 11.63 17.00
CA LEU A 21 -7.85 12.47 15.86
C LEU A 21 -7.96 11.67 14.55
N LEU A 22 -7.20 10.58 14.42
CA LEU A 22 -7.18 9.75 13.21
C LEU A 22 -7.91 8.42 13.44
N PRO A 23 -8.71 7.94 12.47
CA PRO A 23 -9.32 6.62 12.58
C PRO A 23 -8.26 5.52 12.69
N LYS A 24 -8.46 4.56 13.59
CA LYS A 24 -7.57 3.37 13.72
C LYS A 24 -7.34 2.64 12.39
N SER A 25 -8.37 2.60 11.54
CA SER A 25 -8.26 2.00 10.21
C SER A 25 -7.35 2.77 9.25
N LEU A 26 -7.23 4.10 9.40
CA LEU A 26 -6.30 4.92 8.62
C LEU A 26 -4.86 4.65 9.05
N ILE A 27 -4.64 4.62 10.37
CA ILE A 27 -3.35 4.28 10.96
C ILE A 27 -2.91 2.88 10.50
N GLY A 28 -3.80 1.89 10.63
CA GLY A 28 -3.55 0.53 10.20
C GLY A 28 -3.27 0.42 8.70
N PHE A 29 -3.99 1.18 7.88
CA PHE A 29 -3.75 1.25 6.43
C PHE A 29 -2.36 1.79 6.11
N GLY A 30 -1.91 2.82 6.84
CA GLY A 30 -0.55 3.38 6.74
C GLY A 30 0.53 2.39 7.14
N VAL A 31 0.40 1.74 8.30
CA VAL A 31 1.37 0.74 8.79
C VAL A 31 1.50 -0.43 7.80
N ILE A 32 0.38 -0.96 7.31
CA ILE A 32 0.38 -2.05 6.33
C ILE A 32 0.98 -1.57 4.99
N GLY A 33 0.67 -0.35 4.57
CA GLY A 33 1.24 0.27 3.37
C GLY A 33 2.76 0.37 3.41
N LEU A 34 3.31 0.88 4.52
CA LEU A 34 4.76 0.95 4.76
C LEU A 34 5.41 -0.44 4.76
N PHE A 35 4.77 -1.42 5.39
CA PHE A 35 5.24 -2.80 5.34
C PHE A 35 5.23 -3.38 3.92
N GLY A 36 4.24 -2.99 3.11
CA GLY A 36 4.19 -3.28 1.68
C GLY A 36 5.37 -2.71 0.90
N TYR A 37 5.82 -1.49 1.21
CA TYR A 37 7.03 -0.93 0.60
C TYR A 37 8.28 -1.75 0.93
N CYS A 38 8.46 -2.18 2.18
CA CYS A 38 9.57 -3.07 2.55
C CYS A 38 9.54 -4.38 1.76
N THR A 39 8.34 -4.93 1.56
CA THR A 39 8.13 -6.16 0.78
C THR A 39 8.47 -5.94 -0.69
N HIS A 40 8.04 -4.81 -1.26
CA HIS A 40 8.35 -4.44 -2.63
C HIS A 40 9.86 -4.42 -2.85
N PHE A 41 10.63 -3.69 -2.03
CA PHE A 41 12.09 -3.62 -2.18
C PHE A 41 12.75 -4.99 -1.99
N ALA A 42 12.32 -5.77 -1.01
CA ALA A 42 12.85 -7.12 -0.79
C ALA A 42 12.68 -8.03 -2.03
N VAL A 43 11.48 -8.02 -2.63
CA VAL A 43 11.21 -8.80 -3.85
C VAL A 43 11.95 -8.22 -5.04
N LEU A 44 11.99 -6.90 -5.18
CA LEU A 44 12.69 -6.21 -6.26
C LEU A 44 14.16 -6.62 -6.29
N PHE A 45 14.85 -6.51 -5.16
CA PHE A 45 16.26 -6.91 -5.06
C PHE A 45 16.46 -8.41 -5.31
N SER A 46 15.56 -9.25 -4.81
CA SER A 46 15.64 -10.71 -5.02
C SER A 46 15.47 -11.10 -6.49
N VAL A 47 14.49 -10.52 -7.19
CA VAL A 47 14.23 -10.80 -8.60
C VAL A 47 15.31 -10.19 -9.50
N ASN A 48 15.87 -9.05 -9.12
CA ASN A 48 16.92 -8.38 -9.88
C ASN A 48 18.17 -9.27 -10.07
N VAL A 49 18.46 -10.15 -9.11
CA VAL A 49 19.55 -11.15 -9.22
C VAL A 49 19.40 -12.08 -10.42
N PHE A 50 18.18 -12.33 -10.92
CA PHE A 50 17.92 -13.31 -11.97
C PHE A 50 17.76 -12.72 -13.37
N THR A 51 17.02 -11.62 -13.52
CA THR A 51 16.62 -11.13 -14.85
C THR A 51 17.21 -9.78 -15.21
N SER A 52 17.72 -8.99 -14.25
CA SER A 52 18.18 -7.59 -14.38
C SER A 52 17.24 -6.62 -15.13
N ASN A 53 16.11 -7.11 -15.64
CA ASN A 53 15.13 -6.35 -16.40
C ASN A 53 14.25 -5.57 -15.42
N PHE A 54 14.43 -4.24 -15.43
CA PHE A 54 13.71 -3.33 -14.53
C PHE A 54 12.20 -3.55 -14.56
N TYR A 55 11.60 -3.69 -15.74
CA TYR A 55 10.15 -3.84 -15.87
C TYR A 55 9.65 -5.14 -15.24
N ILE A 56 10.35 -6.25 -15.47
CA ILE A 56 9.98 -7.55 -14.89
C ILE A 56 10.14 -7.51 -13.36
N CYS A 57 11.26 -6.99 -12.86
CA CYS A 57 11.51 -6.87 -11.42
C CYS A 57 10.46 -6.00 -10.75
N HIS A 58 10.19 -4.81 -11.31
CA HIS A 58 9.25 -3.85 -10.77
C HIS A 58 7.82 -4.38 -10.83
N PHE A 59 7.43 -5.07 -11.90
CA PHE A 59 6.11 -5.69 -12.03
C PHE A 59 5.88 -6.76 -10.97
N LEU A 60 6.82 -7.71 -10.82
CA LEU A 60 6.70 -8.78 -9.84
C LEU A 60 6.71 -8.24 -8.40
N ALA A 61 7.62 -7.32 -8.08
CA ALA A 61 7.67 -6.68 -6.77
C ALA A 61 6.38 -5.90 -6.45
N SER A 62 5.85 -5.16 -7.43
CA SER A 62 4.59 -4.42 -7.29
C SER A 62 3.41 -5.36 -7.06
N LEU A 63 3.31 -6.44 -7.85
CA LEU A 63 2.25 -7.42 -7.73
C LEU A 63 2.28 -8.08 -6.35
N THR A 64 3.44 -8.56 -5.90
CA THR A 64 3.58 -9.20 -4.57
C THR A 64 3.23 -8.23 -3.45
N ALA A 65 3.76 -7.01 -3.46
CA ALA A 65 3.48 -6.01 -2.44
C ALA A 65 2.01 -5.57 -2.41
N LEU A 66 1.37 -5.48 -3.59
CA LEU A 66 -0.05 -5.16 -3.71
C LEU A 66 -0.91 -6.30 -3.16
N THR A 67 -0.63 -7.55 -3.53
CA THR A 67 -1.35 -8.72 -3.03
C THR A 67 -1.22 -8.84 -1.51
N GLN A 68 -0.02 -8.64 -0.97
CA GLN A 68 0.18 -8.63 0.48
C GLN A 68 -0.61 -7.51 1.15
N ASN A 69 -0.56 -6.29 0.62
CA ASN A 69 -1.32 -5.16 1.14
C ASN A 69 -2.82 -5.45 1.19
N TYR A 70 -3.36 -6.05 0.13
CA TYR A 70 -4.75 -6.44 0.05
C TYR A 70 -5.11 -7.45 1.14
N ILE A 71 -4.35 -8.54 1.25
CA ILE A 71 -4.60 -9.61 2.24
C ILE A 71 -4.54 -9.07 3.67
N LEU A 72 -3.53 -8.26 3.99
CA LEU A 72 -3.36 -7.70 5.32
C LEU A 72 -4.45 -6.67 5.67
N ASN A 73 -4.80 -5.78 4.74
CA ASN A 73 -5.87 -4.83 4.98
C ASN A 73 -7.22 -5.52 5.15
N ARG A 74 -7.50 -6.54 4.32
CA ARG A 74 -8.71 -7.35 4.44
C ARG A 74 -8.80 -8.03 5.81
N ASN A 75 -7.73 -8.68 6.25
CA ASN A 75 -7.77 -9.55 7.44
C ASN A 75 -7.56 -8.80 8.76
N LEU A 76 -6.67 -7.80 8.78
CA LEU A 76 -6.26 -7.13 10.01
C LEU A 76 -6.94 -5.78 10.20
N ASN A 77 -7.07 -5.00 9.13
CA ASN A 77 -7.46 -3.59 9.22
C ASN A 77 -8.97 -3.38 9.10
N PHE A 78 -9.55 -3.83 7.97
CA PHE A 78 -10.97 -3.67 7.69
C PHE A 78 -11.81 -4.87 8.10
N LYS A 79 -11.17 -6.02 8.37
CA LYS A 79 -11.83 -7.28 8.76
C LYS A 79 -13.02 -7.59 7.84
N SER A 80 -12.76 -7.59 6.54
CA SER A 80 -13.84 -7.71 5.55
C SER A 80 -14.41 -9.12 5.55
N ASP A 81 -15.73 -9.21 5.69
CA ASP A 81 -16.49 -10.44 5.52
C ASP A 81 -16.79 -10.66 4.04
N ASP A 82 -16.06 -11.58 3.42
CA ASP A 82 -16.36 -12.00 2.06
C ASP A 82 -17.39 -13.12 2.08
N ARG A 83 -18.49 -12.92 1.35
CA ARG A 83 -19.58 -13.91 1.30
C ARG A 83 -19.29 -15.09 0.37
N SER A 84 -18.28 -14.95 -0.50
CA SER A 84 -17.85 -15.98 -1.45
C SER A 84 -16.45 -15.70 -2.01
N THR A 85 -15.86 -16.68 -2.68
CA THR A 85 -14.61 -16.51 -3.45
C THR A 85 -14.75 -15.45 -4.54
N PHE A 86 -15.93 -15.30 -5.15
CA PHE A 86 -16.17 -14.26 -6.15
C PHE A 86 -16.10 -12.86 -5.54
N ASP A 87 -16.62 -12.68 -4.33
CA ASP A 87 -16.54 -11.40 -3.60
C ASP A 87 -15.07 -11.05 -3.28
N PHE A 88 -14.29 -12.04 -2.84
CA PHE A 88 -12.84 -11.88 -2.62
C PHE A 88 -12.12 -11.42 -3.90
N ILE A 89 -12.38 -12.07 -5.04
CA ILE A 89 -11.74 -11.73 -6.32
C ILE A 89 -12.18 -10.36 -6.81
N SER A 90 -13.46 -10.02 -6.68
CA SER A 90 -13.99 -8.71 -7.08
C SER A 90 -13.35 -7.57 -6.28
N LYS A 91 -13.26 -7.72 -4.96
CA LYS A 91 -12.59 -6.74 -4.08
C LYS A 91 -11.09 -6.65 -4.38
N TYR A 92 -10.43 -7.77 -4.67
CA TYR A 92 -9.03 -7.76 -5.11
C TYR A 92 -8.84 -6.98 -6.40
N PHE A 93 -9.67 -7.21 -7.42
CA PHE A 93 -9.60 -6.47 -8.68
C PHE A 93 -9.82 -4.96 -8.47
N ARG A 94 -10.81 -4.56 -7.66
CA ARG A 94 -11.01 -3.15 -7.29
C ARG A 94 -9.79 -2.56 -6.60
N PHE A 95 -9.17 -3.33 -5.69
CA PHE A 95 -7.97 -2.91 -4.99
C PHE A 95 -6.77 -2.71 -5.94
N VAL A 96 -6.60 -3.61 -6.91
CA VAL A 96 -5.62 -3.49 -7.99
C VAL A 96 -5.87 -2.21 -8.79
N LEU A 97 -7.12 -1.98 -9.21
CA LEU A 97 -7.49 -0.82 -10.03
C LEU A 97 -7.24 0.52 -9.33
N ILE A 98 -7.51 0.64 -8.03
CA ILE A 98 -7.26 1.90 -7.31
C ILE A 98 -5.78 2.11 -6.97
N THR A 99 -4.97 1.05 -7.00
CA THR A 99 -3.55 1.10 -6.61
C THR A 99 -2.62 1.24 -7.81
N SER A 100 -3.02 0.72 -8.97
CA SER A 100 -2.18 0.73 -10.18
C SER A 100 -1.80 2.13 -10.70
N PRO A 101 -2.64 3.19 -10.63
CA PRO A 101 -2.24 4.51 -11.12
C PRO A 101 -1.05 5.06 -10.34
N GLY A 102 -1.05 4.95 -9.01
CA GLY A 102 0.06 5.38 -8.16
C GLY A 102 1.35 4.60 -8.43
N ILE A 103 1.26 3.29 -8.70
CA ILE A 103 2.42 2.46 -9.06
C ILE A 103 3.01 2.88 -10.41
N ILE A 104 2.16 3.10 -11.42
CA ILE A 104 2.60 3.50 -12.76
C ILE A 104 3.24 4.89 -12.70
N LEU A 105 2.56 5.86 -12.09
CA LEU A 105 3.06 7.23 -11.97
C LEU A 105 4.33 7.30 -11.12
N GLY A 106 4.41 6.53 -10.03
CA GLY A 106 5.60 6.42 -9.18
C GLY A 106 6.81 5.81 -9.92
N GLY A 107 6.61 4.72 -10.65
CA GLY A 107 7.67 4.09 -11.44
C GLY A 107 8.16 4.97 -12.59
N VAL A 108 7.24 5.69 -13.25
CA VAL A 108 7.55 6.63 -14.34
C VAL A 108 8.30 7.86 -13.82
N THR A 109 7.90 8.42 -12.67
CA THR A 109 8.57 9.59 -12.08
C THR A 109 10.00 9.27 -11.62
N VAL A 110 10.25 8.10 -11.03
CA VAL A 110 11.61 7.66 -10.68
C VAL A 110 12.45 7.41 -11.94
N GLY A 111 11.87 6.83 -12.99
CA GLY A 111 12.59 6.50 -14.23
C GLY A 111 12.88 7.70 -15.15
N LEU A 112 12.00 8.70 -15.20
CA LEU A 112 12.15 9.87 -16.09
C LEU A 112 12.91 11.03 -15.48
N ILE A 113 12.82 11.21 -14.16
CA ILE A 113 13.23 12.49 -13.56
C ILE A 113 14.67 12.46 -13.03
N GLY A 114 15.27 11.28 -12.88
CA GLY A 114 16.67 11.18 -12.49
C GLY A 114 17.01 11.96 -11.22
N ILE A 115 18.31 12.06 -10.92
CA ILE A 115 18.84 12.59 -9.65
C ILE A 115 18.80 14.14 -9.59
N GLU A 116 18.30 14.82 -10.63
CA GLU A 116 18.23 16.29 -10.72
C GLU A 116 16.91 16.89 -10.20
N ALA A 117 16.16 16.13 -9.41
CA ALA A 117 14.96 16.63 -8.76
C ALA A 117 15.32 17.62 -7.63
N GLY A 118 15.16 18.92 -7.89
CA GLY A 118 15.26 19.94 -6.85
C GLY A 118 14.22 19.77 -5.74
N LEU A 119 14.43 20.44 -4.59
CA LEU A 119 13.57 20.36 -3.40
C LEU A 119 12.07 20.51 -3.70
N ALA A 120 11.72 21.41 -4.63
CA ALA A 120 10.34 21.65 -5.02
C ALA A 120 9.66 20.38 -5.58
N LEU A 121 10.35 19.62 -6.43
CA LEU A 121 9.79 18.40 -6.99
C LEU A 121 9.63 17.30 -5.94
N ALA A 122 10.61 17.15 -5.03
CA ALA A 122 10.52 16.20 -3.92
C ALA A 122 9.31 16.49 -3.02
N VAL A 123 9.05 17.78 -2.72
CA VAL A 123 7.88 18.21 -1.95
C VAL A 123 6.59 17.89 -2.71
N MET A 124 6.52 18.17 -4.02
CA MET A 124 5.34 17.85 -4.84
C MET A 124 5.07 16.34 -4.91
N SER A 125 6.10 15.51 -5.06
CA SER A 125 5.98 14.05 -5.06
C SER A 125 5.49 13.52 -3.72
N LEU A 126 5.95 14.09 -2.60
CA LEU A 126 5.47 13.74 -1.27
C LEU A 126 3.99 14.09 -1.09
N LEU A 127 3.59 15.30 -1.50
CA LEU A 127 2.19 15.74 -1.43
C LEU A 127 1.28 14.88 -2.32
N ALA A 128 1.71 14.57 -3.54
CA ALA A 128 0.97 13.69 -4.44
C ALA A 128 0.81 12.28 -3.84
N SER A 129 1.87 11.75 -3.24
CA SER A 129 1.85 10.44 -2.57
C SER A 129 0.93 10.43 -1.35
N LEU A 130 0.87 11.54 -0.60
CA LEU A 130 -0.04 11.69 0.54
C LEU A 130 -1.50 11.74 0.08
N ILE A 131 -1.78 12.46 -1.01
CA ILE A 131 -3.12 12.52 -1.61
C ILE A 131 -3.54 11.13 -2.13
N ASP A 132 -2.66 10.43 -2.86
CA ASP A 132 -2.89 9.05 -3.32
C ASP A 132 -3.20 8.12 -2.13
N PHE A 133 -2.40 8.21 -1.07
CA PHE A 133 -2.59 7.45 0.15
C PHE A 133 -3.97 7.68 0.78
N ILE A 134 -4.37 8.94 0.96
CA ILE A 134 -5.68 9.29 1.54
C ILE A 134 -6.81 8.80 0.64
N LEU A 135 -6.73 9.02 -0.67
CA LEU A 135 -7.75 8.59 -1.62
C LEU A 135 -7.92 7.07 -1.61
N ARG A 136 -6.81 6.33 -1.65
CA ARG A 136 -6.84 4.86 -1.59
C ARG A 136 -7.37 4.34 -0.27
N TYR A 137 -7.07 5.01 0.84
CA TYR A 137 -7.70 4.69 2.12
C TYR A 137 -9.22 4.89 2.07
N LEU A 138 -9.69 6.04 1.58
CA LEU A 138 -11.11 6.35 1.49
C LEU A 138 -11.85 5.34 0.59
N LEU A 139 -11.31 5.03 -0.58
CA LEU A 139 -11.87 4.03 -1.49
C LEU A 139 -11.84 2.63 -0.88
N SER A 140 -10.75 2.27 -0.19
CA SER A 140 -10.67 0.97 0.50
C SER A 140 -11.74 0.84 1.59
N ARG A 141 -11.90 1.87 2.42
CA ARG A 141 -12.85 1.88 3.53
C ARG A 141 -14.30 1.94 3.07
N PHE A 142 -14.60 2.81 2.11
CA PHE A 142 -15.98 3.12 1.75
C PHE A 142 -16.48 2.45 0.48
N TRP A 143 -15.63 1.77 -0.29
CA TRP A 143 -16.07 1.12 -1.53
C TRP A 143 -15.65 -0.35 -1.66
N ILE A 144 -14.44 -0.71 -1.22
CA ILE A 144 -13.93 -2.07 -1.35
C ILE A 144 -14.35 -2.93 -0.16
N PHE A 145 -13.96 -2.53 1.04
CA PHE A 145 -14.19 -3.29 2.28
C PHE A 145 -15.38 -2.70 3.07
N LYS A 146 -16.45 -2.33 2.36
CA LYS A 146 -17.69 -1.93 3.03
C LYS A 146 -18.10 -3.05 4.01
N PRO A 147 -18.47 -2.70 5.25
CA PRO A 147 -19.07 -3.66 6.18
C PRO A 147 -20.41 -4.19 5.64
#